data_AF-A0A975NBK6-F1
#
_entry.id   AF-A0A975NBK6-F1
#
_cell.length_a   1.000
_cell.length_b   1.000
_cell.length_c   1.000
_cell.angle_alpha   90.00
_cell.angle_beta   90.00
_cell.angle_gamma   90.00
#
_symmetry.space_group_name_H-M   'P 1'
#
loop_
_entity.id
_entity.type
_entity.pdbx_description
1 polymer ?
#
loop_
_entity_poly.entity_id
_entity_poly.type
_entity_poly.pdbx_seq_one_letter_code
_entity_poly.pdbx_strand_id
1 'polypeptide(L)'
;MGLLHWESRYSVGIAAVDHEHRELVDLVNRLYEEATSRGSKDAVLDFFGDLFKAISAHFALEERFMRERSYDQLVQHKNDHERLLDEIRDIMEDFEASDRFDEGLLAQRLDAWFSRHFETHDARLHNALGTHPG
;
A
#
# COMPACT_ATOMS: atom_id res chain seq x y z
N MET A 1 -9.29 16.38 -4.28
CA MET A 1 -8.17 16.25 -3.32
C MET A 1 -7.93 14.76 -3.22
N GLY A 2 -6.70 14.31 -3.46
CA GLY A 2 -6.38 12.89 -3.42
C GLY A 2 -6.56 12.34 -2.00
N LEU A 3 -6.91 11.07 -1.92
CA LEU A 3 -6.99 10.31 -0.67
C LEU A 3 -5.65 10.30 0.08
N LEU A 4 -4.56 10.09 -0.66
CA LEU A 4 -3.20 10.02 -0.17
C LEU A 4 -2.36 11.15 -0.74
N HIS A 5 -1.41 11.63 0.06
CA HIS A 5 -0.39 12.57 -0.39
C HIS A 5 0.97 11.96 -0.14
N TRP A 6 1.84 11.95 -1.16
CA TRP A 6 3.23 11.54 -0.96
C TRP A 6 3.91 12.45 0.06
N GLU A 7 4.51 11.85 1.08
CA GLU A 7 5.30 12.55 2.08
C GLU A 7 6.74 12.04 2.10
N SER A 8 7.70 12.91 2.44
CA SER A 8 9.11 12.52 2.53
C SER A 8 9.37 11.39 3.52
N ARG A 9 8.49 11.20 4.52
CA ARG A 9 8.58 10.09 5.49
C ARG A 9 8.33 8.71 4.88
N TYR A 10 7.77 8.63 3.68
CA TYR A 10 7.54 7.38 2.95
C TYR A 10 8.75 6.96 2.10
N SER A 11 9.74 7.85 1.93
CA SER A 11 10.95 7.52 1.18
C SER A 11 11.80 6.51 1.95
N VAL A 12 12.22 5.46 1.26
CA VAL A 12 13.21 4.49 1.73
C VAL A 12 14.59 4.76 1.14
N GLY A 13 14.79 5.91 0.50
CA GLY A 13 16.07 6.36 -0.06
C GLY A 13 16.60 5.52 -1.23
N ILE A 14 15.80 4.60 -1.77
CA ILE A 14 16.11 3.83 -2.97
C ILE A 14 15.22 4.38 -4.07
N ALA A 15 15.80 5.09 -5.04
CA ALA A 15 15.03 5.79 -6.06
C ALA A 15 14.02 4.90 -6.81
N ALA A 16 14.34 3.62 -7.02
CA ALA A 16 13.43 2.67 -7.65
C ALA A 16 12.21 2.36 -6.76
N VAL A 17 12.42 2.10 -5.47
CA VAL A 17 11.34 1.80 -4.52
C VAL A 17 10.50 3.05 -4.24
N ASP A 18 11.14 4.20 -4.02
CA ASP A 18 10.46 5.48 -3.87
C ASP A 18 9.61 5.85 -5.09
N HIS A 19 10.01 5.42 -6.28
CA HIS A 19 9.20 5.62 -7.50
C HIS A 19 7.98 4.70 -7.48
N GLU A 20 8.16 3.42 -7.14
CA GLU A 20 7.05 2.46 -7.01
C GLU A 20 6.03 2.90 -5.95
N HIS A 21 6.48 3.42 -4.80
CA HIS A 21 5.57 3.92 -3.78
C HIS A 21 4.77 5.14 -4.25
N ARG A 22 5.37 6.05 -5.03
CA ARG A 22 4.64 7.18 -5.65
C ARG A 22 3.61 6.70 -6.66
N GLU A 23 3.99 5.75 -7.51
CA GLU A 23 3.06 5.13 -8.48
C GLU A 23 1.91 4.43 -7.77
N LEU A 24 2.17 3.78 -6.62
CA LEU A 24 1.13 3.18 -5.78
C LEU A 24 0.20 4.25 -5.20
N VAL A 25 0.73 5.33 -4.63
CA VAL A 25 -0.06 6.46 -4.13
C VAL A 25 -0.93 7.07 -5.23
N ASP A 26 -0.37 7.29 -6.42
CA ASP A 26 -1.10 7.86 -7.56
C ASP A 26 -2.17 6.90 -8.10
N LEU A 27 -1.89 5.61 -8.13
CA LEU A 27 -2.86 4.58 -8.50
C LEU A 27 -4.02 4.56 -7.50
N VAL A 28 -3.74 4.55 -6.20
CA VAL A 28 -4.76 4.53 -5.15
C VAL A 28 -5.64 5.78 -5.21
N ASN A 29 -5.04 6.95 -5.43
CA ASN A 29 -5.79 8.20 -5.61
C ASN A 29 -6.74 8.12 -6.79
N ARG A 30 -6.28 7.62 -7.95
CA ARG A 30 -7.13 7.47 -9.14
C ARG A 30 -8.25 6.47 -8.93
N LEU A 31 -7.95 5.31 -8.34
CA LEU A 31 -8.93 4.29 -8.04
C LEU A 31 -9.99 4.84 -7.05
N TYR A 32 -9.57 5.60 -6.03
CA TYR A 32 -10.47 6.23 -5.07
C TYR A 32 -11.38 7.28 -5.72
N GLU A 33 -10.85 8.13 -6.59
CA GLU A 33 -11.65 9.11 -7.34
C GLU A 33 -12.67 8.43 -8.27
N GLU A 34 -12.30 7.31 -8.90
CA GLU A 34 -13.23 6.53 -9.73
C GLU A 34 -14.35 5.90 -8.90
N ALA A 35 -14.03 5.33 -7.74
CA ALA A 35 -15.01 4.71 -6.86
C ALA A 35 -16.02 5.74 -6.30
N THR A 36 -15.51 6.89 -5.84
CA THR A 36 -16.31 7.96 -5.25
C THR A 36 -17.14 8.72 -6.28
N SER A 37 -16.63 8.91 -7.51
CA SER A 37 -17.39 9.56 -8.59
C SER A 37 -18.55 8.71 -9.13
N ARG A 38 -18.43 7.38 -9.11
CA ARG A 38 -19.51 6.46 -9.49
C ARG A 38 -20.55 6.32 -8.38
N GLY A 39 -20.15 6.47 -7.11
CA GLY A 39 -21.05 6.51 -5.96
C GLY A 39 -21.85 5.23 -5.71
N SER A 40 -21.46 4.10 -6.31
CA SER A 40 -22.12 2.80 -6.13
C SER A 40 -21.23 1.85 -5.33
N LYS A 41 -21.87 0.96 -4.55
CA LYS A 41 -21.19 -0.07 -3.78
C LYS A 41 -20.36 -1.00 -4.67
N ASP A 42 -20.86 -1.35 -5.84
CA ASP A 42 -20.15 -2.19 -6.81
C ASP A 42 -18.83 -1.55 -7.28
N ALA A 43 -18.82 -0.23 -7.52
CA ALA A 43 -17.60 0.48 -7.93
C ALA A 43 -16.54 0.49 -6.82
N VAL A 44 -16.98 0.51 -5.56
CA VAL A 44 -16.08 0.44 -4.39
C VAL A 44 -15.51 -0.98 -4.22
N LEU A 45 -16.29 -2.02 -4.51
CA LEU A 45 -15.80 -3.40 -4.49
C LEU A 45 -14.78 -3.65 -5.61
N ASP A 46 -15.04 -3.16 -6.82
CA ASP A 46 -14.07 -3.20 -7.92
C ASP A 46 -12.77 -2.47 -7.54
N PHE A 47 -12.89 -1.31 -6.90
CA PHE A 47 -11.76 -0.56 -6.33
C PHE A 47 -10.92 -1.42 -5.39
N PHE A 48 -11.53 -2.16 -4.46
CA PHE A 48 -10.78 -3.02 -3.53
C PHE A 48 -10.04 -4.15 -4.26
N GLY A 49 -10.65 -4.72 -5.30
CA GLY A 49 -9.99 -5.73 -6.14
C GLY A 49 -8.74 -5.19 -6.82
N ASP A 50 -8.83 -4.01 -7.42
CA ASP A 50 -7.70 -3.36 -8.08
C ASP A 50 -6.62 -2.90 -7.09
N LEU A 51 -7.03 -2.35 -5.93
CA LEU A 51 -6.16 -1.98 -4.82
C LEU A 51 -5.35 -3.18 -4.31
N PHE A 52 -6.03 -4.28 -4.01
CA PHE A 52 -5.40 -5.51 -3.51
C PHE A 52 -4.37 -6.05 -4.52
N LYS A 53 -4.72 -6.06 -5.80
CA LYS A 53 -3.82 -6.50 -6.88
C LYS A 53 -2.58 -5.61 -6.99
N ALA A 54 -2.75 -4.30 -6.92
CA ALA A 54 -1.67 -3.33 -6.99
C ALA A 54 -0.67 -3.51 -5.85
N ILE A 55 -1.18 -3.59 -4.62
CA ILE A 55 -0.37 -3.74 -3.40
C ILE A 55 0.34 -5.11 -3.39
N SER A 56 -0.37 -6.18 -3.75
CA SER A 56 0.23 -7.52 -3.87
C SER A 56 1.39 -7.55 -4.88
N ALA A 57 1.25 -6.86 -6.01
CA ALA A 57 2.30 -6.78 -7.03
C ALA A 57 3.52 -6.00 -6.53
N HIS A 58 3.29 -4.90 -5.80
CA HIS A 58 4.34 -4.11 -5.16
C HIS A 58 5.12 -4.94 -4.10
N PHE A 59 4.42 -5.60 -3.18
CA PHE A 59 5.05 -6.48 -2.17
C PHE A 59 5.88 -7.60 -2.79
N ALA A 60 5.38 -8.23 -3.87
CA ALA A 60 6.12 -9.27 -4.57
C ALA A 60 7.42 -8.75 -5.20
N LEU A 61 7.44 -7.49 -5.66
CA LEU A 61 8.60 -6.84 -6.24
C LEU A 61 9.65 -6.52 -5.17
N GLU A 62 9.22 -5.97 -4.04
CA GLU A 62 10.11 -5.71 -2.90
C GLU A 62 10.70 -7.00 -2.33
N GLU A 63 9.88 -8.05 -2.14
CA GLU A 63 10.36 -9.36 -1.67
C GLU A 63 11.38 -9.97 -2.62
N ARG A 64 11.19 -9.79 -3.93
CA ARG A 64 12.17 -10.20 -4.93
C ARG A 64 13.48 -9.42 -4.74
N PHE A 65 13.42 -8.09 -4.58
CA PHE A 65 14.61 -7.28 -4.33
C PHE A 65 15.33 -7.64 -3.02
N MET A 66 14.58 -7.91 -1.96
CA MET A 66 15.10 -8.38 -0.67
C MET A 66 15.82 -9.73 -0.83
N ARG A 67 15.23 -10.67 -1.59
CA ARG A 67 15.82 -11.99 -1.86
C ARG A 67 17.10 -11.87 -2.69
N GLU A 68 17.10 -11.07 -3.75
CA GLU A 68 18.26 -10.84 -4.61
C GLU A 68 19.45 -10.24 -3.82
N ARG A 69 19.17 -9.48 -2.75
CA ARG A 69 20.18 -8.86 -1.89
C ARG A 69 20.47 -9.61 -0.59
N SER A 70 19.91 -10.81 -0.41
CA SER A 70 20.07 -11.61 0.81
C SER A 70 19.71 -10.85 2.09
N TYR A 71 18.62 -10.09 2.06
CA TYR A 71 18.12 -9.34 3.22
C TYR A 71 17.77 -10.29 4.37
N ASP A 72 18.36 -10.05 5.54
CA ASP A 72 18.31 -10.95 6.71
C ASP A 72 16.92 -11.05 7.35
N GLN A 73 16.08 -10.03 7.17
CA GLN A 73 14.73 -9.93 7.72
C GLN A 73 13.63 -10.22 6.68
N LEU A 74 13.95 -10.79 5.51
CA LEU A 74 12.97 -11.10 4.45
C LEU A 74 11.73 -11.84 4.98
N VAL A 75 11.92 -12.84 5.85
CA VAL A 75 10.81 -13.64 6.41
C VAL A 75 9.89 -12.77 7.28
N GLN A 76 10.47 -11.91 8.11
CA GLN A 76 9.69 -11.02 8.96
C GLN A 76 8.93 -9.99 8.13
N HIS A 77 9.61 -9.38 7.14
CA HIS A 77 9.00 -8.39 6.25
C HIS A 77 7.85 -9.00 5.45
N LYS A 78 8.04 -10.19 4.87
CA LYS A 78 6.97 -10.90 4.17
C LYS A 78 5.75 -11.19 5.06
N ASN A 79 5.96 -11.57 6.32
CA ASN A 79 4.84 -11.78 7.24
C ASN A 79 4.07 -10.48 7.52
N ASP A 80 4.75 -9.33 7.50
CA ASP A 80 4.09 -8.03 7.63
C ASP A 80 3.30 -7.67 6.35
N HIS A 81 3.84 -7.97 5.16
CA HIS A 81 3.08 -7.88 3.90
C HIS A 81 1.80 -8.73 3.92
N GLU A 82 1.88 -9.97 4.39
CA GLU A 82 0.72 -10.85 4.51
C GLU A 82 -0.35 -10.27 5.44
N ARG A 83 0.05 -9.71 6.60
CA ARG A 83 -0.85 -9.01 7.52
C ARG A 83 -1.48 -7.77 6.90
N LEU A 84 -0.70 -6.97 6.19
CA LEU A 84 -1.17 -5.77 5.51
C LEU A 84 -2.20 -6.11 4.43
N LEU A 85 -2.00 -7.20 3.67
CA LEU A 85 -2.99 -7.69 2.71
C LEU A 85 -4.27 -8.18 3.39
N ASP A 86 -4.16 -8.88 4.52
CA ASP A 86 -5.33 -9.30 5.30
C ASP A 86 -6.14 -8.09 5.80
N GLU A 87 -5.49 -7.02 6.26
CA GLU A 87 -6.18 -5.79 6.67
C GLU A 87 -6.97 -5.13 5.52
N ILE A 88 -6.49 -5.19 4.28
CA ILE A 88 -7.26 -4.70 3.11
C ILE A 88 -8.50 -5.55 2.91
N ARG A 89 -8.38 -6.87 3.08
CA ARG A 89 -9.52 -7.79 2.96
C ARG A 89 -10.55 -7.53 4.05
N ASP A 90 -10.11 -7.29 5.28
CA ASP A 90 -11.00 -6.90 6.38
C ASP A 90 -11.74 -5.58 6.07
N ILE A 91 -11.04 -4.58 5.53
CA ILE A 91 -11.67 -3.32 5.10
C ILE A 91 -12.71 -3.61 4.01
N MET A 92 -12.38 -4.43 3.00
CA MET A 92 -13.30 -4.79 1.92
C MET A 92 -14.55 -5.51 2.44
N GLU A 93 -14.38 -6.50 3.33
CA GLU A 93 -15.47 -7.28 3.92
C GLU A 93 -16.38 -6.39 4.79
N ASP A 94 -15.82 -5.47 5.58
CA ASP A 94 -16.58 -4.51 6.37
C ASP A 94 -17.43 -3.58 5.46
N PHE A 95 -16.88 -3.15 4.33
CA PHE A 95 -17.59 -2.34 3.35
C PHE A 95 -18.68 -3.13 2.60
N GLU A 96 -18.41 -4.40 2.28
CA GLU A 96 -19.38 -5.30 1.66
C GLU A 96 -20.55 -5.61 2.61
N ALA A 97 -20.30 -5.71 3.91
CA ALA A 97 -21.34 -5.93 4.92
C ALA A 97 -22.17 -4.67 5.24
N SER A 98 -21.65 -3.47 4.95
CA SER A 98 -22.34 -2.20 5.23
C SER A 98 -23.48 -1.92 4.24
N ASP A 99 -24.62 -1.45 4.77
CA ASP A 99 -25.77 -0.96 3.98
C ASP A 99 -25.54 0.44 3.40
N ARG A 100 -24.56 1.19 3.91
CA ARG A 100 -24.25 2.55 3.49
C ARG A 100 -22.78 2.69 3.15
N PHE A 101 -22.52 3.33 2.01
CA PHE A 101 -21.18 3.78 1.68
C PHE A 101 -20.85 5.02 2.51
N ASP A 102 -19.77 4.94 3.29
CA ASP A 102 -19.17 6.07 3.99
C ASP A 102 -17.77 6.34 3.41
N GLU A 103 -17.72 7.32 2.52
CA GLU A 103 -16.49 7.76 1.87
C GLU A 103 -15.45 8.25 2.89
N GLY A 104 -15.86 8.96 3.94
CA GLY A 104 -14.95 9.52 4.94
C GLY A 104 -14.29 8.44 5.78
N LEU A 105 -15.06 7.40 6.14
CA LEU A 105 -14.53 6.23 6.84
C LEU A 105 -13.57 5.42 5.95
N LEU A 106 -13.90 5.26 4.66
CA LEU A 106 -13.01 4.60 3.69
C LEU A 106 -11.68 5.33 3.64
N ALA A 107 -11.74 6.64 3.47
CA ALA A 107 -10.57 7.47 3.35
C ALA A 107 -9.67 7.38 4.59
N GLN A 108 -10.27 7.48 5.78
CA GLN A 108 -9.55 7.36 7.04
C GLN A 108 -8.86 6.00 7.20
N ARG A 109 -9.54 4.89 6.87
CA ARG A 109 -8.97 3.55 7.02
C ARG A 109 -7.82 3.31 6.06
N LEU A 110 -7.95 3.76 4.81
CA LEU A 110 -6.90 3.62 3.82
C LEU A 110 -5.69 4.49 4.17
N ASP A 111 -5.88 5.76 4.53
CA ASP A 111 -4.78 6.64 4.96
C ASP A 111 -4.00 6.05 6.15
N ALA A 112 -4.71 5.53 7.15
CA ALA A 112 -4.10 4.86 8.29
C ALA A 112 -3.33 3.57 7.89
N TRP A 113 -3.88 2.79 6.96
CA TRP A 113 -3.23 1.59 6.45
C TRP A 113 -1.94 1.92 5.70
N PHE A 114 -1.97 2.90 4.78
CA PHE A 114 -0.81 3.31 3.99
C PHE A 114 0.27 3.93 4.85
N SER A 115 -0.11 4.82 5.78
CA SER A 115 0.83 5.38 6.75
C SER A 115 1.52 4.28 7.55
N ARG A 116 0.77 3.26 8.00
CA ARG A 116 1.36 2.11 8.70
C ARG A 116 2.32 1.36 7.81
N HIS A 117 1.94 0.98 6.59
CA HIS A 117 2.83 0.26 5.66
C HIS A 117 4.16 1.00 5.46
N PHE A 118 4.11 2.28 5.08
CA PHE A 118 5.32 3.07 4.83
C PHE A 118 6.16 3.32 6.09
N GLU A 119 5.56 3.32 7.28
CA GLU A 119 6.27 3.43 8.56
C GLU A 119 6.84 2.08 9.05
N THR A 120 6.19 0.96 8.73
CA THR A 120 6.58 -0.38 9.17
C THR A 120 7.63 -0.99 8.24
N HIS A 121 8.82 -1.29 8.80
CA HIS A 121 9.93 -2.08 8.23
C HIS A 121 10.54 -1.65 6.87
N ASP A 122 9.90 -0.80 6.08
CA ASP A 122 10.46 -0.17 4.88
C ASP A 122 11.61 0.80 5.18
N ALA A 123 11.52 1.52 6.31
CA ALA A 123 12.62 2.35 6.81
C ALA A 123 13.89 1.54 7.19
N ARG A 124 13.78 0.20 7.37
CA ARG A 124 14.95 -0.67 7.55
C ARG A 124 15.46 -1.26 6.23
N LEU A 125 14.59 -1.41 5.23
CA LEU A 125 15.00 -1.65 3.85
C LEU A 125 15.96 -0.54 3.39
N HIS A 126 15.68 0.71 3.73
CA HIS A 126 16.58 1.87 3.56
C HIS A 126 17.99 1.64 4.12
N ASN A 127 18.11 1.18 5.38
CA ASN A 127 19.40 1.00 6.03
C ASN A 127 20.19 -0.20 5.48
N ALA A 128 19.51 -1.28 5.12
CA ALA A 128 20.16 -2.49 4.62
C ALA A 128 20.54 -2.40 3.13
N LEU A 129 19.74 -1.70 2.33
CA LEU A 129 19.97 -1.56 0.89
C LEU A 129 20.67 -0.24 0.52
N GLY A 130 20.69 0.74 1.42
CA GLY A 130 21.34 2.06 1.28
C GLY A 130 22.87 2.05 1.43
N THR A 131 23.52 0.89 1.41
CA THR A 131 24.98 0.82 1.35
C THR A 131 25.45 0.17 0.05
N HIS A 132 25.80 1.00 -0.93
CA HIS A 132 26.92 0.69 -1.81
C HIS A 132 28.04 1.70 -1.55
N PRO A 133 29.28 1.23 -1.30
CA PRO A 133 30.45 2.09 -1.21
C PRO A 133 30.84 2.53 -2.61
N GLY A 134 31.12 3.82 -2.76
CA GLY A 134 31.64 4.45 -3.97
C GLY A 134 31.77 5.95 -3.76
#